data_AF-A0A7Y4T3R4-F1
#
_entry.id   AF-A0A7Y4T3R4-F1
#
_cell.length_a   1.000
_cell.length_b   1.000
_cell.length_c   1.000
_cell.angle_alpha   90.00
_cell.angle_beta   90.00
_cell.angle_gamma   90.00
#
_symmetry.space_group_name_H-M   'P 1'
#
loop_
_entity.id
_entity.type
_entity.pdbx_description
1 polymer ?
#
loop_
_entity_poly.entity_id
_entity_poly.type
_entity_poly.pdbx_seq_one_letter_code
_entity_poly.pdbx_strand_id
1 'polypeptide(L)' 'MVKKSGEVNAYLKYAGLAFQIFGILAVGAFLGQWIDEKLNFSQPWMTILLIVFLFAGIIYKIFLETSIKKK' A
#
# COMPACT_ATOMS: atom_id res chain seq x y z
N MET A 1 33.84 17.20 4.61
CA MET A 1 33.78 15.75 4.35
C MET A 1 32.32 15.31 4.46
N VAL A 2 31.62 15.10 3.34
CA VAL A 2 30.22 14.64 3.35
C VAL A 2 30.24 13.12 3.57
N LYS A 3 29.74 12.66 4.72
CA LYS A 3 29.70 11.24 5.10
C LYS A 3 28.76 10.47 4.16
N LYS A 4 29.27 9.36 3.63
CA LYS A 4 28.67 8.41 2.69
C LYS A 4 27.28 7.94 3.18
N SER A 5 26.23 8.41 2.53
CA SER A 5 24.80 8.16 2.83
C SER A 5 24.29 6.79 2.33
N GLY A 6 25.12 5.74 2.41
CA GLY A 6 24.86 4.45 1.77
C GLY A 6 24.01 3.46 2.59
N GLU A 7 24.19 3.42 3.92
CA GLU A 7 23.61 2.35 4.77
C GLU A 7 22.41 2.78 5.61
N VAL A 8 22.35 4.04 6.06
CA VAL A 8 21.17 4.60 6.76
C VAL A 8 19.91 4.55 5.86
N ASN A 9 20.11 4.53 4.55
CA ASN A 9 19.06 4.55 3.54
C ASN A 9 18.22 3.26 3.54
N ALA A 10 18.81 2.09 3.79
CA ALA A 10 18.07 0.83 3.71
C ALA A 10 16.96 0.72 4.76
N TYR A 11 17.26 0.99 6.04
CA TYR A 11 16.27 0.97 7.12
C TYR A 11 15.17 2.02 6.92
N LEU A 12 15.55 3.25 6.55
CA LEU A 12 14.57 4.30 6.24
C LEU A 12 13.71 3.93 5.02
N LYS A 13 14.28 3.26 4.02
CA LYS A 13 13.55 2.81 2.83
C LYS A 13 12.51 1.75 3.19
N TYR A 14 12.86 0.76 4.01
CA TYR A 14 11.90 -0.25 4.47
C TYR A 14 10.83 0.37 5.37
N ALA A 15 11.21 1.30 6.25
CA ALA A 15 10.25 2.05 7.07
C ALA A 15 9.28 2.87 6.20
N GLY A 16 9.79 3.58 5.18
CA GLY A 16 8.96 4.34 4.24
C GLY A 16 8.04 3.45 3.41
N LEU A 17 8.51 2.28 2.98
CA LEU A 17 7.67 1.29 2.28
C LEU A 17 6.57 0.75 3.19
N ALA A 18 6.89 0.39 4.44
CA ALA A 18 5.89 -0.03 5.40
C ALA A 18 4.85 1.07 5.63
N PHE A 19 5.28 2.33 5.78
CA PHE A 19 4.40 3.47 5.94
C PHE A 19 3.47 3.69 4.73
N GLN A 20 3.98 3.46 3.51
CA GLN A 20 3.16 3.51 2.29
C GLN A 20 2.09 2.41 2.28
N ILE A 21 2.46 1.17 2.62
CA ILE A 21 1.51 0.04 2.66
C ILE A 21 0.46 0.28 3.75
N PHE A 22 0.88 0.63 4.97
CA PHE A 22 -0.04 0.94 6.06
C PHE A 22 -0.93 2.13 5.75
N GLY A 23 -0.39 3.20 5.16
CA GLY A 23 -1.17 4.37 4.77
C GLY A 23 -2.23 4.03 3.72
N ILE A 24 -1.86 3.30 2.67
CA ILE A 24 -2.79 2.88 1.62
C ILE A 24 -3.89 1.96 2.19
N LEU A 25 -3.53 1.00 3.04
CA LEU A 25 -4.50 0.09 3.65
C LEU A 25 -5.43 0.82 4.64
N ALA A 26 -4.91 1.74 5.45
CA ALA A 26 -5.70 2.53 6.38
C ALA A 26 -6.70 3.44 5.65
N VAL A 27 -6.25 4.12 4.59
CA VAL A 27 -7.12 4.92 3.72
C VAL A 27 -8.15 4.03 3.03
N GLY A 28 -7.75 2.87 2.55
CA GLY A 28 -8.64 1.92 1.90
C GLY A 28 -9.71 1.36 2.84
N ALA A 29 -9.34 1.01 4.06
CA ALA A 29 -10.28 0.55 5.08
C ALA A 29 -11.26 1.65 5.47
N PHE A 30 -10.78 2.88 5.70
CA PHE A 30 -11.63 4.02 6.06
C PHE A 30 -12.62 4.36 4.94
N LEU A 31 -12.16 4.42 3.68
CA LEU A 31 -13.03 4.65 2.53
C LEU A 31 -14.01 3.49 2.31
N GLY A 32 -13.56 2.25 2.48
CA GLY A 32 -14.39 1.06 2.38
C GLY A 32 -15.55 1.10 3.37
N GLN A 33 -15.25 1.37 4.65
CA GLN A 33 -16.26 1.48 5.70
C GLN A 33 -17.23 2.63 5.43
N TRP A 34 -16.72 3.80 5.02
CA TRP A 34 -17.57 4.95 4.68
C TRP A 34 -18.54 4.63 3.53
N ILE A 35 -18.09 3.89 2.52
CA ILE A 35 -18.95 3.47 1.41
C ILE A 35 -19.94 2.39 1.86
N ASP A 36 -19.49 1.41 2.64
CA ASP A 36 -20.35 0.33 3.17
C ASP A 36 -21.48 0.89 4.03
N GLU A 37 -21.19 1.86 4.90
CA GLU A 37 -22.19 2.57 5.72
C GLU A 37 -23.16 3.37 4.85
N LYS A 38 -22.66 4.09 3.84
CA LYS A 38 -23.50 4.89 2.95
C LYS A 38 -24.45 4.03 2.10
N LEU A 39 -24.02 2.83 1.74
CA LEU A 39 -24.82 1.85 0.98
C LEU A 39 -25.72 0.99 1.88
N ASN A 40 -25.68 1.18 3.21
CA ASN A 40 -26.39 0.36 4.20
C ASN A 40 -26.14 -1.15 4.01
N PHE A 41 -24.92 -1.53 3.61
CA PHE A 41 -24.61 -2.94 3.53
C PHE A 41 -24.49 -3.52 4.94
N SER A 42 -25.25 -4.59 5.19
CA SER A 42 -25.21 -5.33 6.46
C SER A 42 -23.85 -6.01 6.72
N GLN A 43 -23.03 -6.14 5.69
CA GLN A 43 -21.70 -6.74 5.72
C GLN A 43 -20.71 -5.84 4.96
N PRO A 44 -19.42 -5.80 5.36
CA PRO A 44 -18.42 -4.86 4.85
C PRO A 44 -17.85 -5.29 3.48
N TRP A 45 -18.73 -5.46 2.49
CA TRP A 45 -18.36 -5.96 1.17
C TRP A 45 -17.44 -5.01 0.40
N MET A 46 -17.69 -3.71 0.48
CA MET A 46 -16.87 -2.71 -0.20
C MET A 46 -15.49 -2.62 0.43
N THR A 47 -15.41 -2.67 1.75
CA THR A 47 -14.14 -2.72 2.48
C THR A 47 -13.28 -3.90 2.04
N ILE A 48 -13.88 -5.09 1.94
CA ILE A 48 -13.18 -6.29 1.48
C ILE A 48 -12.70 -6.13 0.03
N LEU A 49 -13.58 -5.68 -0.86
CA LEU A 49 -13.26 -5.46 -2.27
C LEU A 49 -12.09 -4.48 -2.43
N LEU A 50 -12.13 -3.38 -1.68
CA LEU A 50 -11.17 -2.28 -1.77
C LEU A 50 -9.82 -2.69 -1.20
N ILE A 51 -9.78 -3.43 -0.08
CA ILE A 51 -8.55 -4.01 0.46
C ILE A 51 -7.93 -5.01 -0.52
N VAL A 52 -8.72 -5.93 -1.08
CA VAL A 52 -8.24 -6.92 -2.06
C VAL A 52 -7.70 -6.22 -3.30
N PHE A 53 -8.39 -5.21 -3.80
CA PHE A 53 -7.97 -4.41 -4.95
C PHE A 53 -6.66 -3.68 -4.69
N LEU A 54 -6.53 -3.00 -3.54
CA LEU A 54 -5.29 -2.31 -3.16
C LEU A 54 -4.13 -3.29 -3.00
N PHE A 55 -4.37 -4.44 -2.38
CA PHE A 55 -3.35 -5.46 -2.21
C PHE A 55 -2.87 -6.01 -3.55
N ALA A 56 -3.80 -6.33 -4.47
CA ALA A 56 -3.47 -6.75 -5.83
C ALA A 56 -2.68 -5.66 -6.59
N GLY A 57 -3.06 -4.40 -6.44
CA GLY A 57 -2.35 -3.26 -7.03
C GLY A 57 -0.92 -3.11 -6.52
N ILE A 58 -0.69 -3.30 -5.23
CA ILE A 58 0.65 -3.25 -4.62
C ILE A 58 1.51 -4.41 -5.16
N ILE A 59 0.98 -5.63 -5.19
CA ILE A 59 1.69 -6.79 -5.74
C ILE A 59 2.00 -6.60 -7.22
N TYR A 60 1.03 -6.12 -8.01
CA TYR A 60 1.24 -5.82 -9.43
C TYR A 60 2.33 -4.77 -9.63
N LYS A 61 2.33 -3.70 -8.82
CA LYS A 61 3.37 -2.67 -8.85
C LYS A 61 4.75 -3.24 -8.55
N ILE A 62 4.87 -4.08 -7.51
CA ILE A 62 6.13 -4.74 -7.14
C ILE A 62 6.60 -5.65 -8.29
N PHE A 63 5.70 -6.42 -8.89
CA PHE A 63 6.00 -7.29 -10.01
C PHE A 63 6.48 -6.49 -11.24
N LEU A 64 5.79 -5.40 -11.56
CA LEU A 64 6.14 -4.49 -12.64
C LEU A 64 7.51 -3.83 -12.39
N GLU A 65 7.75 -3.31 -11.18
CA GLU A 65 9.03 -2.70 -10.81
C GLU A 65 10.18 -3.70 -10.92
N THR A 66 9.95 -4.95 -10.52
CA THR A 66 10.92 -6.04 -10.65
C THR A 66 11.13 -6.43 -12.12
N SER A 67 10.08 -6.43 -12.94
CA SER A 67 10.14 -6.82 -14.34
C SER A 67 10.71 -5.73 -15.26
N ILE A 68 10.51 -4.45 -14.93
CA ILE A 68 11.01 -3.29 -15.70
C ILE A 68 12.49 -3.04 -15.44
N LYS A 69 13.01 -3.37 -14.25
CA LYS A 69 14.43 -3.15 -13.90
C LYS A 69 15.40 -4.16 -14.55
N LYS A 70 14.92 -5.02 -15.44
CA LYS A 70 15.71 -6.05 -16.14
C LYS A 70 16.25 -5.60 -17.51
N LYS A 71 16.34 -4.30 -17.78
CA LYS A 71 16.93 -3.77 -19.02
C LYS A 71 17.95 -2.67 -18.74
#